data_AF-A0A962FBN8-F1
#
_entry.id   AF-A0A962FBN8-F1
#
_cell.length_a   1.000
_cell.length_b   1.000
_cell.length_c   1.000
_cell.angle_alpha   90.00
_cell.angle_beta   90.00
_cell.angle_gamma   90.00
#
_symmetry.space_group_name_H-M   'P 1'
#
loop_
_entity.id
_entity.type
_entity.pdbx_description
1 polymer ?
#
loop_
_entity_poly.entity_id
_entity_poly.type
_entity_poly.pdbx_seq_one_letter_code
_entity_poly.pdbx_strand_id
1 'polypeptide(L)'
;MPKSNVTPFDPSKPETANTGGVAGARLKSLVERIEKLEEEKSAIASDVKDVYAEAKGTGFDTKTIRKLIRLRKMDAQKRQEEDELLDLYRAAIGL
;
A
#
# COMPACT_ATOMS: atom_id res chain seq x y z
N MET A 1 18.79 52.93 -42.74
CA MET A 1 17.77 53.09 -41.68
C MET A 1 17.48 51.72 -41.07
N PRO A 2 17.83 51.46 -39.79
CA PRO A 2 17.48 50.22 -39.11
C PRO A 2 16.18 50.41 -38.32
N LYS A 3 15.20 49.50 -38.47
CA LYS A 3 14.13 49.32 -37.49
C LYS A 3 14.34 47.96 -36.82
N SER A 4 15.03 47.98 -35.68
CA SER A 4 15.15 46.85 -34.78
C SER A 4 13.80 46.59 -34.11
N ASN A 5 13.17 45.46 -34.44
CA ASN A 5 11.94 45.02 -33.78
C ASN A 5 12.34 44.23 -32.52
N VAL A 6 12.53 44.93 -31.40
CA VAL A 6 12.69 44.30 -30.09
C VAL A 6 11.34 44.43 -29.39
N THR A 7 10.59 43.33 -29.34
CA THR A 7 9.40 43.24 -28.49
C THR A 7 9.80 43.37 -27.02
N PRO A 8 9.09 44.19 -26.20
CA PRO A 8 9.46 44.39 -24.80
C PRO A 8 9.36 43.11 -23.96
N PHE A 9 10.31 42.93 -23.04
CA PHE A 9 10.24 41.96 -21.95
C PHE A 9 9.10 42.37 -21.01
N ASP A 10 8.06 41.53 -20.92
CA ASP A 10 6.92 41.70 -20.02
C ASP A 10 7.17 40.90 -18.72
N PRO A 11 7.46 41.57 -17.58
CA PRO A 11 7.76 40.92 -16.30
C PRO A 11 6.51 40.33 -15.61
N SER A 12 5.31 40.49 -16.18
CA SER A 12 4.06 40.01 -15.57
C SER A 12 3.70 38.56 -15.93
N LYS A 13 4.40 37.96 -16.89
CA LYS A 13 4.19 36.56 -17.26
C LYS A 13 5.05 35.68 -16.36
N PRO A 14 4.48 34.79 -15.52
CA PRO A 14 5.30 33.78 -14.87
C PRO A 14 5.90 32.92 -15.98
N GLU A 15 7.21 33.02 -16.20
CA GLU A 15 7.94 32.01 -16.94
C GLU A 15 7.71 30.72 -16.18
N THR A 16 6.83 29.87 -16.71
CA THR A 16 6.64 28.51 -16.20
C THR A 16 7.95 27.79 -16.47
N ALA A 17 8.86 27.88 -15.50
CA ALA A 17 10.19 27.32 -15.53
C ALA A 17 10.06 25.82 -15.75
N ASN A 18 10.26 25.37 -16.99
CA ASN A 18 10.63 24.03 -17.46
C ASN A 18 10.43 22.86 -16.45
N THR A 19 9.25 22.70 -15.86
CA THR A 19 8.91 21.56 -15.00
C THR A 19 8.65 20.30 -15.83
N GLY A 20 8.56 20.44 -17.16
CA GLY A 20 8.45 19.36 -18.14
C GLY A 20 9.78 18.73 -18.60
N GLY A 21 10.89 18.95 -17.87
CA GLY A 21 12.18 18.31 -18.17
C GLY A 21 12.28 16.84 -17.71
N VAL A 22 13.51 16.30 -17.63
CA VAL A 22 13.82 14.92 -17.16
C VAL A 22 13.15 14.59 -15.82
N ALA A 23 12.98 15.59 -14.94
CA ALA A 23 12.26 15.44 -13.67
C ALA A 23 10.78 15.06 -13.85
N GLY A 24 10.08 15.68 -14.82
CA GLY A 24 8.69 15.35 -15.15
C GLY A 24 8.55 13.95 -15.75
N ALA A 25 9.48 13.55 -16.63
CA ALA A 25 9.51 12.20 -17.19
C ALA A 25 9.76 11.12 -16.12
N ARG A 26 10.68 11.38 -15.17
CA ARG A 26 10.95 10.49 -14.04
C ARG A 26 9.75 10.38 -13.09
N LEU A 27 9.09 11.49 -12.79
CA LEU A 27 7.88 11.50 -11.96
C LEU A 27 6.76 10.69 -12.63
N LYS A 28 6.52 10.92 -13.93
CA LYS A 28 5.52 10.16 -14.70
C LYS A 28 5.77 8.66 -14.63
N SER A 29 7.02 8.23 -14.85
CA SER A 29 7.39 6.81 -14.76
C SER A 29 7.17 6.21 -13.35
N LEU A 30 7.42 6.98 -12.28
CA LEU A 30 7.14 6.52 -10.92
C LEU A 30 5.65 6.37 -10.67
N VAL A 31 4.84 7.33 -11.12
CA VAL A 31 3.37 7.29 -10.98
C VAL A 31 2.79 6.08 -11.72
N GLU A 32 3.14 5.89 -12.99
CA GLU A 32 2.64 4.76 -13.80
C GLU A 32 2.99 3.40 -13.16
N ARG A 33 4.20 3.27 -12.60
CA ARG A 33 4.61 2.06 -11.89
C ARG A 33 3.82 1.83 -10.61
N ILE A 34 3.53 2.89 -9.86
CA ILE A 34 2.72 2.79 -8.63
C ILE A 34 1.28 2.44 -8.96
N GLU A 35 0.69 3.05 -9.98
CA GLU A 35 -0.69 2.76 -10.41
C GLU A 35 -0.84 1.29 -10.81
N LYS A 36 0.11 0.76 -11.59
CA LYS A 36 0.13 -0.66 -11.93
C LYS A 36 0.22 -1.56 -10.68
N LEU A 37 1.09 -1.22 -9.73
CA LEU A 37 1.23 -1.99 -8.48
C LEU A 37 -0.04 -1.92 -7.61
N GLU A 38 -0.73 -0.79 -7.58
CA GLU A 38 -2.01 -0.65 -6.86
C GLU A 38 -3.14 -1.44 -7.54
N GLU A 39 -3.16 -1.51 -8.88
CA GLU A 39 -4.08 -2.38 -9.61
C GLU A 39 -3.83 -3.86 -9.30
N GLU A 40 -2.57 -4.31 -9.39
CA GLU A 40 -2.17 -5.69 -9.03
C GLU A 40 -2.54 -6.02 -7.58
N LYS A 41 -2.27 -5.11 -6.63
CA LYS A 41 -2.64 -5.26 -5.22
C LYS A 41 -4.15 -5.33 -5.03
N SER A 42 -4.93 -4.55 -5.78
CA SER A 42 -6.38 -4.61 -5.74
C SER A 42 -6.93 -5.95 -6.26
N ALA A 43 -6.38 -6.45 -7.38
CA ALA A 43 -6.73 -7.75 -7.91
C ALA A 43 -6.46 -8.87 -6.89
N ILE A 44 -5.25 -8.91 -6.32
CA ILE A 44 -4.89 -9.88 -5.27
C ILE A 44 -5.81 -9.75 -4.05
N ALA A 45 -6.16 -8.52 -3.65
CA ALA A 45 -7.07 -8.31 -2.54
C ALA A 45 -8.48 -8.83 -2.83
N SER A 46 -8.92 -8.80 -4.10
CA SER A 46 -10.17 -9.43 -4.53
C SER A 46 -10.09 -10.94 -4.42
N ASP A 47 -9.04 -11.55 -4.97
CA ASP A 47 -8.85 -13.00 -4.92
C ASP A 47 -8.83 -13.52 -3.47
N VAL A 48 -8.15 -12.80 -2.57
CA VAL A 48 -8.14 -13.13 -1.14
C VAL A 48 -9.54 -13.05 -0.53
N LYS A 49 -10.38 -12.09 -0.93
CA LYS A 49 -11.78 -12.01 -0.45
C LYS A 49 -12.59 -13.19 -0.95
N ASP A 50 -12.41 -13.59 -2.19
CA ASP A 50 -13.13 -14.72 -2.78
C ASP A 50 -12.78 -16.04 -2.08
N VAL A 51 -11.50 -16.25 -1.74
CA VAL A 51 -11.08 -17.40 -0.92
C VAL A 51 -11.71 -17.37 0.48
N TYR A 52 -11.82 -16.20 1.13
CA TYR A 52 -12.55 -16.11 2.40
C TYR A 52 -14.05 -16.38 2.23
N ALA A 53 -14.66 -15.96 1.12
CA ALA A 53 -16.06 -16.21 0.83
C ALA A 53 -16.31 -17.71 0.59
N GLU A 54 -15.42 -18.38 -0.15
CA GLU A 54 -15.42 -19.83 -0.33
C GLU A 54 -15.33 -20.55 1.02
N ALA A 55 -14.34 -20.20 1.85
CA ALA A 55 -14.18 -20.78 3.18
C ALA A 55 -15.44 -20.62 4.06
N LYS A 56 -16.12 -19.47 3.96
CA LYS A 56 -17.40 -19.25 4.63
C LYS A 56 -18.50 -20.15 4.08
N GLY A 57 -18.58 -20.30 2.75
CA GLY A 57 -19.55 -21.16 2.07
C GLY A 57 -19.38 -22.65 2.41
N THR A 58 -18.15 -23.09 2.67
CA THR A 58 -17.85 -24.45 3.12
C THR A 58 -17.99 -24.64 4.64
N GLY A 59 -18.38 -23.61 5.39
CA GLY A 59 -18.68 -23.69 6.82
C GLY A 59 -17.53 -23.33 7.78
N PHE A 60 -16.42 -22.77 7.31
CA PHE A 60 -15.35 -22.29 8.20
C PHE A 60 -15.62 -20.88 8.74
N ASP A 61 -15.21 -20.64 9.99
CA ASP A 61 -15.19 -19.28 10.54
C ASP A 61 -14.00 -18.47 10.00
N THR A 62 -14.30 -17.56 9.08
CA THR A 62 -13.32 -16.65 8.48
C THR A 62 -12.58 -15.78 9.50
N LYS A 63 -13.16 -15.46 10.67
CA LYS A 63 -12.47 -14.68 11.71
C LYS A 63 -11.33 -15.49 12.32
N THR A 64 -11.57 -16.76 12.61
CA THR A 64 -10.56 -17.69 13.11
C THR A 64 -9.47 -17.95 12.07
N ILE A 65 -9.81 -18.10 10.78
CA ILE A 65 -8.81 -18.22 9.70
C ILE A 65 -7.89 -16.97 9.65
N ARG A 66 -8.46 -15.76 9.76
CA ARG A 66 -7.66 -14.52 9.80
C ARG A 66 -6.71 -14.50 11.00
N LYS A 67 -7.16 -14.96 12.17
CA LYS A 67 -6.31 -15.09 13.37
C LYS A 67 -5.18 -16.09 13.10
N LEU A 68 -5.48 -17.25 12.50
CA LEU A 68 -4.49 -18.26 12.16
C LEU A 68 -3.43 -17.73 11.19
N ILE A 69 -3.82 -16.99 10.15
CA ILE A 69 -2.88 -16.37 9.21
C ILE A 69 -1.98 -15.35 9.92
N ARG A 70 -2.54 -14.53 10.84
CA ARG A 70 -1.73 -13.59 11.63
C ARG A 70 -0.72 -14.32 12.49
N LEU A 71 -1.16 -15.36 13.22
CA LEU A 71 -0.27 -16.19 14.03
C LEU A 71 0.84 -16.77 13.15
N ARG A 72 0.52 -17.35 11.99
CA ARG A 72 1.52 -17.91 11.06
C ARG A 72 2.55 -16.90 10.57
N LYS A 73 2.23 -15.61 10.52
CA LYS A 73 3.15 -14.52 10.14
C LYS A 73 4.03 -14.05 11.31
N MET A 74 3.65 -14.35 12.55
CA MET A 74 4.45 -14.00 13.73
C MET A 74 5.67 -14.93 13.85
N ASP A 75 6.75 -14.37 14.35
CA ASP A 75 7.95 -15.12 14.72
C ASP A 75 7.59 -16.26 15.70
N ALA A 76 8.21 -17.42 15.52
CA ALA A 76 7.87 -18.62 16.28
C ALA A 76 8.17 -18.47 17.77
N GLN A 77 9.30 -17.84 18.11
CA GLN A 77 9.75 -17.67 19.47
C GLN A 77 8.86 -16.65 20.21
N LYS A 78 8.57 -15.51 19.57
CA LYS A 78 7.62 -14.53 20.11
C LYS A 78 6.23 -15.11 20.35
N ARG A 79 5.75 -15.96 19.44
CA ARG A 79 4.44 -16.61 19.60
C ARG A 79 4.42 -17.54 20.80
N GLN A 80 5.48 -18.32 20.99
CA GLN A 80 5.60 -19.22 22.13
C GLN A 80 5.65 -18.43 23.46
N GLU A 81 6.42 -17.35 23.51
CA GLU A 81 6.46 -16.45 24.68
C GLU A 81 5.09 -15.86 25.00
N GLU A 82 4.35 -15.37 23.98
CA GLU A 82 2.99 -14.85 24.14
C GLU A 82 2.01 -15.94 24.61
N ASP A 83 2.08 -17.15 24.07
CA ASP A 83 1.23 -18.29 24.44
C ASP A 83 1.49 -18.73 25.89
N GLU A 84 2.76 -18.82 26.31
CA GLU A 84 3.15 -19.16 27.70
C GLU A 84 2.65 -18.10 28.70
N LEU A 85 2.78 -16.81 28.38
CA LEU A 85 2.25 -15.70 29.17
C LEU A 85 0.72 -15.77 29.27
N LEU A 86 0.05 -16.05 28.15
CA LEU A 86 -1.40 -16.14 28.11
C LEU A 86 -1.91 -17.30 28.98
N ASP A 87 -1.26 -18.45 28.90
CA ASP A 87 -1.63 -19.63 29.68
C ASP A 87 -1.38 -19.41 31.19
N LEU A 88 -0.30 -18.72 31.55
CA LEU A 88 -0.07 -18.29 32.94
C LEU A 88 -1.21 -17.40 33.46
N TYR A 89 -1.65 -16.42 32.66
CA TYR A 89 -2.74 -15.52 33.06
C TYR A 89 -4.10 -16.22 33.11
N ARG A 90 -4.36 -17.17 32.20
CA ARG A 90 -5.56 -18.01 32.23
C ARG A 90 -5.62 -18.84 33.51
N ALA A 91 -4.52 -19.50 33.85
CA ALA A 91 -4.41 -20.28 35.07
C ALA A 91 -4.65 -19.41 36.32
N ALA A 92 -4.13 -18.18 36.34
CA ALA A 92 -4.31 -17.24 37.45
C ALA A 92 -5.77 -16.81 37.66
N ILE A 93 -6.59 -16.80 36.60
CA ILE A 93 -8.02 -16.43 36.68
C ILE A 93 -8.97 -17.64 36.60
N GLY A 94 -8.44 -18.86 36.49
CA GLY A 94 -9.21 -20.10 36.38
C GLY A 94 -9.94 -20.30 35.04
N LEU A 95 -9.35 -19.81 33.93
CA LEU A 95 -9.84 -20.02 32.56
C LEU A 95 -9.17 -21.23 31.90
#